data_AF-A0A4R5VMQ1-F1
#
_entry.id   AF-A0A4R5VMQ1-F1
#
_cell.length_a   1.000
_cell.length_b   1.000
_cell.length_c   1.000
_cell.angle_alpha   90.00
_cell.angle_beta   90.00
_cell.angle_gamma   90.00
#
_symmetry.space_group_name_H-M   'P 1'
#
loop_
_entity.id
_entity.type
_entity.pdbx_description
1 polymer ?
#
loop_
_entity_poly.entity_id
_entity_poly.type
_entity_poly.pdbx_seq_one_letter_code
_entity_poly.pdbx_strand_id
1 'polypeptide(L)' 'MRELGQPSSPILVSFKYKDLASDISDRRVNVFKIGMHPNGYLYYEGHCSAANAFRTFKSDRIVQTVTLIDTDK' A
#
# COMPACT_ATOMS: atom_id res chain seq x y z
N MET A 1 -12.46 -12.80 -10.27
CA MET A 1 -11.60 -12.02 -9.36
C MET A 1 -12.51 -11.44 -8.28
N ARG A 2 -12.18 -11.57 -6.99
CA ARG A 2 -13.04 -11.11 -5.89
C ARG A 2 -12.39 -9.85 -5.29
N GLU A 3 -13.01 -8.70 -5.49
CA GLU A 3 -12.54 -7.44 -4.90
C GLU A 3 -12.91 -7.40 -3.42
N LEU A 4 -11.95 -7.06 -2.54
CA LEU A 4 -12.15 -7.04 -1.09
C LEU A 4 -12.77 -5.72 -0.59
N GLY A 5 -13.30 -4.91 -1.50
CA GLY A 5 -13.88 -3.61 -1.23
C GLY A 5 -12.94 -2.45 -1.61
N GLN A 6 -13.54 -1.37 -2.12
CA GLN A 6 -12.88 -0.08 -2.25
C GLN A 6 -13.11 0.70 -0.95
N PRO A 7 -12.07 1.21 -0.27
CA PRO A 7 -12.28 2.08 0.87
C PRO A 7 -13.10 3.32 0.44
N SER A 8 -14.08 3.72 1.26
CA SER A 8 -14.98 4.85 0.98
C SER A 8 -14.25 6.19 0.87
N SER A 9 -13.00 6.26 1.32
CA SER A 9 -12.08 7.38 1.12
C SER A 9 -10.65 6.85 1.03
N PRO A 10 -9.76 7.51 0.27
CA PRO A 10 -8.35 7.11 0.19
C PRO A 10 -7.72 7.08 1.58
N ILE A 11 -7.09 5.96 1.95
CA ILE A 11 -6.46 5.77 3.26
C ILE A 11 -4.98 6.07 3.12
N LEU A 12 -4.49 7.04 3.90
CA LEU A 12 -3.06 7.34 3.92
C LEU A 12 -2.33 6.38 4.86
N VAL A 13 -1.50 5.51 4.29
CA VAL A 13 -0.75 4.48 5.02
C VAL A 13 0.74 4.77 4.95
N SER A 14 1.45 4.53 6.05
CA SER A 14 2.90 4.51 6.10
C SER A 14 3.42 3.10 6.40
N PHE A 15 4.43 2.65 5.69
CA PHE A 15 5.03 1.32 5.92
C PHE A 15 6.47 1.24 5.39
N LYS A 16 7.27 0.33 5.95
CA LYS A 16 8.57 -0.05 5.39
C LYS A 16 8.39 -1.12 4.34
N TYR A 17 8.92 -0.87 3.15
CA TYR A 17 8.76 -1.77 2.00
C TYR A 17 10.11 -2.24 1.48
N LYS A 18 10.23 -3.55 1.27
CA LYS A 18 11.40 -4.17 0.64
C LYS A 18 11.23 -4.25 -0.87
N ASP A 19 12.00 -3.48 -1.63
CA ASP A 19 11.94 -3.48 -3.09
C ASP A 19 12.70 -4.65 -3.74
N LEU A 20 12.72 -4.70 -5.09
CA LEU A 20 13.23 -5.87 -5.83
C LEU A 20 14.75 -5.98 -5.74
N ALA A 21 15.44 -4.88 -5.44
CA ALA A 21 16.86 -4.84 -5.12
C ALA A 21 17.15 -5.24 -3.67
N SER A 22 16.11 -5.60 -2.88
CA SER A 22 16.17 -5.87 -1.45
C SER A 22 16.40 -4.63 -0.57
N ASP A 23 16.26 -3.43 -1.12
CA ASP A 23 16.35 -2.20 -0.35
C ASP A 23 15.07 -1.96 0.46
N ILE A 24 15.24 -1.61 1.74
CA ILE A 24 14.13 -1.31 2.65
C ILE A 24 14.02 0.20 2.80
N SER A 25 12.87 0.75 2.43
CA SER A 25 12.60 2.19 2.55
C SER A 25 11.20 2.46 3.08
N ASP A 26 11.03 3.59 3.77
CA ASP A 26 9.72 4.08 4.18
C ASP A 26 8.88 4.51 2.96
N ARG A 27 7.60 4.14 2.96
CA ARG A 27 6.62 4.45 1.92
C ARG A 27 5.42 5.10 2.57
N ARG A 28 5.06 6.28 2.08
CA ARG A 28 3.79 6.93 2.37
C ARG A 28 2.90 6.82 1.13
N VAL A 29 1.77 6.16 1.28
CA VAL A 29 0.91 5.75 0.17
C VAL A 29 -0.52 6.13 0.47
N ASN A 30 -1.12 6.89 -0.43
CA ASN A 30 -2.56 7.12 -0.41
C ASN A 30 -3.25 5.95 -1.12
N VAL A 31 -3.70 4.96 -0.34
CA VAL A 31 -4.27 3.70 -0.82
C VAL A 31 -5.74 3.91 -1.19
N PHE A 32 -6.09 3.60 -2.44
CA PHE A 32 -7.48 3.65 -2.92
C PHE A 32 -8.05 2.26 -3.23
N LYS A 33 -7.21 1.22 -3.28
CA LYS A 33 -7.67 -0.16 -3.51
C LYS A 33 -6.82 -1.16 -2.74
N ILE A 34 -7.52 -2.14 -2.16
CA ILE A 34 -6.93 -3.34 -1.56
C ILE A 34 -7.52 -4.53 -2.30
N GLY A 35 -6.66 -5.42 -2.79
CA GLY A 35 -7.09 -6.52 -3.64
C GLY A 35 -6.34 -7.81 -3.36
N MET A 36 -6.90 -8.91 -3.87
CA MET A 36 -6.26 -10.22 -3.87
C MET A 36 -5.85 -10.57 -5.30
N HIS A 37 -4.57 -10.82 -5.53
CA HIS A 37 -4.08 -11.26 -6.84
C HIS A 37 -4.47 -12.73 -7.09
N PRO A 38 -4.69 -13.17 -8.34
CA PRO A 38 -5.10 -14.55 -8.65
C PRO A 38 -4.17 -15.65 -8.12
N ASN A 39 -2.91 -15.35 -7.85
CA ASN A 39 -1.95 -16.29 -7.25
C ASN A 39 -1.97 -16.29 -5.70
N GLY A 40 -2.91 -15.58 -5.07
CA GLY A 40 -3.16 -15.63 -3.63
C GLY A 40 -2.47 -14.58 -2.77
N TYR A 41 -1.69 -13.64 -3.34
CA TYR A 41 -1.14 -12.54 -2.53
C TYR A 41 -2.08 -11.34 -2.43
N LEU A 42 -2.11 -10.71 -1.26
CA LEU A 42 -2.79 -9.43 -1.03
C LEU A 42 -1.93 -8.28 -1.57
N TYR A 43 -2.54 -7.27 -2.18
CA TYR A 43 -1.88 -6.08 -2.68
C TYR A 43 -2.62 -4.79 -2.33
N TYR A 44 -1.86 -3.70 -2.28
CA TYR A 44 -2.34 -2.34 -2.07
C TYR A 44 -2.01 -1.51 -3.31
N GLU A 45 -2.99 -0.78 -3.82
CA GLU A 45 -2.81 0.18 -4.91
C GLU A 45 -3.07 1.60 -4.40
N GLY A 46 -2.13 2.49 -4.71
CA GLY A 46 -2.16 3.84 -4.20
C GLY A 46 -1.16 4.77 -4.87
N HIS A 47 -1.33 6.07 -4.61
CA HIS A 47 -0.34 7.07 -4.98
C HIS A 47 0.78 7.09 -3.93
N CYS A 48 2.01 6.79 -4.34
CA CYS A 48 3.18 6.78 -3.46
C CYS A 48 3.90 8.14 -3.52
N SER A 49 3.97 8.85 -2.39
CA SER A 49 4.64 10.15 -2.31
C SER A 49 6.12 10.08 -2.66
N ALA A 50 6.82 9.04 -2.21
CA ALA A 50 8.27 8.89 -2.44
C ALA A 50 8.62 8.68 -3.92
N ALA A 51 7.73 8.07 -4.70
CA ALA A 51 7.91 7.86 -6.13
C ALA A 51 7.19 8.91 -6.99
N ASN A 52 6.40 9.79 -6.35
CA ASN A 52 5.45 10.69 -6.99
C ASN A 52 4.64 10.02 -8.12
N ALA A 53 4.13 8.81 -7.85
CA ALA A 53 3.47 7.98 -8.87
C ALA A 53 2.53 6.96 -8.25
N PHE A 54 1.56 6.49 -9.05
CA PHE A 54 0.74 5.33 -8.72
C PHE A 54 1.56 4.04 -8.72
N ARG A 55 1.41 3.23 -7.68
CA ARG A 55 2.15 2.00 -7.47
C ARG A 55 1.27 0.92 -6.85
N THR A 56 1.61 -0.32 -7.17
CA THR A 56 1.07 -1.52 -6.52
C THR A 56 2.13 -2.09 -5.58
N PHE A 57 1.74 -2.33 -4.34
CA PHE A 57 2.59 -2.87 -3.29
C PHE A 57 2.08 -4.26 -2.90
N LYS A 58 2.95 -5.27 -2.95
CA LYS A 58 2.59 -6.59 -2.45
C LYS A 58 2.71 -6.61 -0.93
N SER A 59 1.72 -7.18 -0.25
CA SER A 59 1.68 -7.26 1.21
C SER A 59 2.85 -8.03 1.82
N ASP A 60 3.31 -9.08 1.16
CA ASP A 60 4.45 -9.94 1.56
C ASP A 60 5.80 -9.19 1.64
N ARG A 61 5.87 -7.99 1.07
CA ARG A 61 7.07 -7.14 1.04
C ARG A 61 6.99 -5.95 1.98
N ILE A 62 5.87 -5.82 2.70
CA ILE A 62 5.74 -4.88 3.80
C ILE A 62 6.43 -5.49 5.02
N VAL A 63 7.58 -4.95 5.38
CA VAL A 63 8.44 -5.49 6.45
C VAL A 63 7.98 -4.98 7.82
N GLN A 64 7.43 -3.77 7.86
CA GLN A 64 6.89 -3.17 9.08
C GLN A 64 5.77 -2.22 8.71
N THR A 65 4.63 -2.38 9.38
CA THR A 65 3.49 -1.48 9.26
C THR A 65 3.63 -0.33 10.26
N VAL A 66 3.47 0.90 9.80
CA VAL A 66 3.40 2.09 10.66
C VAL A 66 2.07 2.79 10.37
N THR A 67 0.99 2.34 11.01
CA THR A 67 -0.34 2.92 10.79
C THR A 67 -0.61 4.02 11.79
N LEU A 68 -0.75 5.26 11.29
CA LEU A 68 -1.80 6.23 11.65
C LEU A 68 -1.52 7.55 10.93
N ILE A 69 -2.38 7.90 9.96
CA ILE A 69 -2.66 9.30 9.68
C ILE A 69 -4.17 9.44 9.70
N ASP A 70 -4.65 9.81 10.88
CA ASP A 70 -5.97 10.40 11.04
C ASP A 70 -5.97 11.69 10.21
N THR A 71 -6.81 11.76 9.17
CA THR A 71 -7.14 13.03 8.52
C THR A 71 -8.42 13.52 9.18
N ASP A 72 -8.32 13.83 10.47
CA ASP A 72 -9.36 14.53 11.20
C ASP A 72 -9.36 15.99 10.72
N LYS A 73 -10.22 16.28 9.74
CA LYS A 73 -10.88 17.58 9.49
C LYS A 73 -12.16 17.38 8.70
#